data_AF-A0A1Y1Z6B0-F1
#
_entry.id   AF-A0A1Y1Z6B0-F1
#
_cell.length_a   1.000
_cell.length_b   1.000
_cell.length_c   1.000
_cell.angle_alpha   90.00
_cell.angle_beta   90.00
_cell.angle_gamma   90.00
#
_symmetry.space_group_name_H-M   'P 1'
#
loop_
_entity.id
_entity.type
_entity.pdbx_description
1 polymer ?
#
loop_
_entity_poly.entity_id
_entity_poly.type
_entity_poly.pdbx_seq_one_letter_code
_entity_poly.pdbx_strand_id
1 'polypeptide(L)'
;MSPSNTLNSSSTCPSLPHSLPFPPKGTLVNALVDQTVCLIQYIWPNSLTNCQILPLKVFVQEILRRSRTSFSCCLTALLYLFRVKSTISKRIGRSPGPRVSNECPYSPILDKETDPTLCGRRMFVAALILATKYLQDRSFANSMWSHLSGLKMQEINRNELVFLSLINYQLYIPYPLFSWWSSLFIHSTHQNSPHPTDGCNQLTGSPRAAKKYSPYDVATNKFASKRKMREASVST
;
A
#
# COMPACT_ATOMS: atom_id res chain seq x y z
N MET A 1 -34.82 7.95 62.04
CA MET A 1 -33.69 8.90 61.84
C MET A 1 -32.65 8.21 60.98
N SER A 2 -32.42 8.73 59.78
CA SER A 2 -31.31 8.43 58.84
C SER A 2 -31.26 7.00 58.23
N PRO A 3 -30.54 6.77 57.10
CA PRO A 3 -31.09 7.00 55.76
C PRO A 3 -30.86 5.82 54.77
N SER A 4 -31.48 6.00 53.61
CA SER A 4 -31.37 5.25 52.36
C SER A 4 -29.94 5.06 51.84
N ASN A 5 -29.66 3.89 51.24
CA ASN A 5 -28.61 3.72 50.23
C ASN A 5 -29.03 2.62 49.24
N THR A 6 -29.75 3.03 48.18
CA THR A 6 -30.00 2.22 46.99
C THR A 6 -28.86 2.46 46.00
N LEU A 7 -28.05 1.44 45.76
CA LEU A 7 -27.05 1.40 44.69
C LEU A 7 -27.79 1.47 43.33
N ASN A 8 -27.71 2.62 42.67
CA ASN A 8 -28.15 2.78 41.28
C ASN A 8 -26.93 2.58 40.37
N SER A 9 -26.74 1.36 39.88
CA SER A 9 -25.71 1.04 38.88
C SER A 9 -26.22 1.41 37.48
N SER A 10 -26.02 2.67 37.08
CA SER A 10 -26.13 3.11 35.69
C SER A 10 -24.88 2.65 34.93
N SER A 11 -25.01 1.56 34.18
CA SER A 11 -24.04 1.13 33.17
C SER A 11 -24.10 2.07 31.96
N THR A 12 -23.36 3.17 32.02
CA THR A 12 -23.12 4.04 30.86
C THR A 12 -21.98 3.43 30.04
N CYS A 13 -22.32 2.81 28.91
CA CYS A 13 -21.34 2.37 27.92
C CYS A 13 -20.50 3.57 27.42
N PRO A 14 -19.17 3.47 27.34
CA PRO A 14 -18.38 4.51 26.71
C PRO A 14 -18.64 4.49 25.20
N SER A 15 -19.29 5.54 24.72
CA SER A 15 -19.52 5.82 23.30
C SER A 15 -18.20 5.90 22.53
N LEU A 16 -18.10 5.15 21.42
CA LEU A 16 -16.99 5.19 20.47
C LEU A 16 -16.75 6.63 19.99
N PRO A 17 -15.50 7.12 19.96
CA PRO A 17 -15.23 8.45 19.42
C PRO A 17 -15.56 8.49 17.92
N HIS A 18 -16.22 9.60 17.55
CA HIS A 18 -16.54 10.01 16.20
C HIS A 18 -15.41 9.75 15.19
N SER A 19 -15.80 9.34 13.98
CA SER A 19 -14.94 9.07 12.83
C SER A 19 -13.83 10.12 12.69
N LEU A 20 -12.58 9.70 12.92
CA LEU A 20 -11.41 10.54 12.71
C LEU A 20 -11.38 11.02 11.24
N PRO A 21 -11.10 12.31 11.00
CA PRO A 21 -11.03 12.85 9.64
C PRO A 21 -9.93 12.12 8.86
N PHE A 22 -10.29 11.57 7.70
CA PHE A 22 -9.30 10.89 6.85
C PHE A 22 -8.15 11.86 6.51
N PRO A 23 -6.90 11.41 6.63
CA PRO A 23 -5.75 12.25 6.32
C PRO A 23 -5.80 12.64 4.82
N PRO A 24 -5.22 13.80 4.45
CA PRO A 24 -5.11 14.19 3.05
C PRO A 24 -4.52 13.05 2.21
N LYS A 25 -5.09 12.79 1.04
CA LYS A 25 -4.71 11.65 0.18
C LYS A 25 -3.20 11.56 -0.08
N GLY A 26 -2.54 12.71 -0.26
CA GLY A 26 -1.09 12.78 -0.46
C GLY A 26 -0.27 12.31 0.74
N THR A 27 -0.65 12.71 1.95
CA THR A 27 0.02 12.31 3.20
C THR A 27 -0.10 10.80 3.44
N LEU A 28 -1.29 10.24 3.19
CA LEU A 28 -1.53 8.80 3.35
C LEU A 28 -0.67 7.98 2.39
N VAL A 29 -0.61 8.37 1.11
CA VAL A 29 0.21 7.70 0.10
C VAL A 29 1.70 7.79 0.46
N ASN A 30 2.18 8.96 0.89
CA ASN A 30 3.58 9.13 1.28
C ASN A 30 3.95 8.28 2.49
N ALA A 31 3.13 8.26 3.53
CA ALA A 31 3.34 7.40 4.68
C ALA A 31 3.36 5.92 4.26
N LEU A 32 2.58 5.54 3.25
CA LEU A 32 2.46 4.14 2.83
C LEU A 32 3.69 3.71 2.03
N VAL A 33 4.18 4.60 1.17
CA VAL A 33 5.49 4.46 0.54
C VAL A 33 6.56 4.31 1.61
N ASP A 34 6.59 5.15 2.63
CA ASP A 34 7.61 5.11 3.68
C ASP A 34 7.58 3.79 4.45
N GLN A 35 6.39 3.33 4.86
CA GLN A 35 6.23 2.02 5.49
C GLN A 35 6.66 0.86 4.59
N THR A 36 6.38 0.96 3.28
CA THR A 36 6.82 -0.04 2.30
C THR A 36 8.34 -0.07 2.20
N VAL A 37 8.99 1.10 2.11
CA VAL A 37 10.44 1.23 2.06
C VAL A 37 11.08 0.66 3.33
N CYS A 38 10.57 1.02 4.50
CA CYS A 38 11.05 0.49 5.78
C CYS A 38 10.92 -1.03 5.85
N LEU A 39 9.80 -1.60 5.41
CA LEU A 39 9.59 -3.05 5.42
C LEU A 39 10.57 -3.76 4.47
N ILE A 40 10.75 -3.23 3.26
CA ILE A 40 11.69 -3.80 2.28
C ILE A 40 13.13 -3.77 2.83
N GLN A 41 13.56 -2.64 3.41
CA GLN A 41 14.90 -2.53 4.01
C GLN A 41 15.08 -3.46 5.21
N TYR A 42 14.02 -3.65 6.00
CA TYR A 42 14.03 -4.56 7.14
C TYR A 42 14.20 -6.02 6.71
N ILE A 43 13.49 -6.47 5.66
CA ILE A 43 13.56 -7.87 5.19
C ILE A 43 14.83 -8.10 4.37
N TRP A 44 15.26 -7.11 3.58
CA TRP A 44 16.44 -7.17 2.71
C TRP A 44 17.43 -6.04 3.02
N PRO A 45 18.22 -6.13 4.11
CA PRO A 45 19.16 -5.08 4.49
C PRO A 45 20.23 -4.83 3.40
N ASN A 46 20.62 -5.88 2.67
CA ASN A 46 21.56 -5.80 1.56
C ASN A 46 20.94 -5.26 0.26
N SER A 47 19.65 -4.94 0.21
CA SER A 47 19.01 -4.33 -0.97
C SER A 47 19.53 -2.92 -1.27
N LEU A 48 20.33 -2.34 -0.37
CA LEU A 48 20.97 -1.04 -0.50
C LEU A 48 22.26 -1.07 -1.33
N THR A 49 22.95 -2.22 -1.41
CA THR A 49 24.37 -2.27 -1.80
C THR A 49 24.63 -2.60 -3.26
N ASN A 50 23.60 -2.93 -4.06
CA ASN A 50 23.79 -3.23 -5.47
C ASN A 50 22.96 -2.34 -6.42
N CYS A 51 23.72 -1.75 -7.33
CA CYS A 51 23.39 -1.06 -8.57
C CYS A 51 23.05 0.43 -8.45
N GLN A 52 23.60 1.18 -9.43
CA GLN A 52 23.38 2.56 -9.85
C GLN A 52 21.89 2.91 -10.16
N ILE A 53 20.98 2.46 -9.31
CA ILE A 53 19.53 2.38 -9.52
C ILE A 53 18.84 3.43 -8.66
N LEU A 54 17.76 3.99 -9.22
CA LEU A 54 16.77 4.84 -8.57
C LEU A 54 16.60 4.52 -7.06
N PRO A 55 16.67 5.53 -6.16
CA PRO A 55 16.49 5.32 -4.73
C PRO A 55 15.20 4.56 -4.42
N LEU A 56 15.23 3.64 -3.43
CA LEU A 56 14.10 2.72 -3.17
C LEU A 56 12.76 3.45 -2.97
N LYS A 57 12.76 4.59 -2.27
CA LYS A 57 11.57 5.43 -2.10
C LYS A 57 11.02 5.93 -3.43
N VAL A 58 11.90 6.45 -4.29
CA VAL A 58 11.52 6.96 -5.62
C VAL A 58 11.04 5.82 -6.52
N PHE A 59 11.69 4.65 -6.45
CA PHE A 59 11.24 3.44 -7.14
C PHE A 59 9.82 3.03 -6.73
N VAL A 60 9.55 2.92 -5.42
CA VAL A 60 8.22 2.56 -4.92
C VAL A 60 7.18 3.60 -5.35
N GLN A 61 7.49 4.90 -5.21
CA GLN A 61 6.61 5.98 -5.66
C GLN A 61 6.28 5.88 -7.15
N GLU A 62 7.28 5.65 -7.99
CA GLU A 62 7.11 5.61 -9.44
C GLU A 62 6.29 4.40 -9.90
N ILE A 63 6.53 3.23 -9.30
CA ILE A 63 5.74 2.02 -9.56
C ILE A 63 4.28 2.24 -9.16
N LEU A 64 4.02 2.79 -7.98
CA LEU A 64 2.64 3.05 -7.51
C LEU A 64 1.94 4.10 -8.37
N ARG A 65 2.64 5.18 -8.73
CA ARG A 65 2.14 6.25 -9.58
C ARG A 65 1.75 5.74 -10.96
N ARG A 66 2.63 4.98 -11.63
CA ARG A 66 2.38 4.48 -13.00
C ARG A 66 1.36 3.34 -13.05
N SER A 67 1.30 2.50 -12.01
CA SER A 67 0.33 1.39 -11.93
C SER A 67 -1.08 1.82 -11.55
N ARG A 68 -1.29 3.10 -11.16
CA ARG A 68 -2.57 3.62 -10.65
C ARG A 68 -3.11 2.78 -9.48
N THR A 69 -2.21 2.35 -8.60
CA THR A 69 -2.53 1.48 -7.47
C THR A 69 -3.39 2.22 -6.45
N SER A 70 -4.46 1.59 -5.97
CA SER A 70 -5.30 2.11 -4.88
C SER A 70 -4.66 1.88 -3.51
N PHE A 71 -5.08 2.63 -2.50
CA PHE A 71 -4.64 2.44 -1.11
C PHE A 71 -4.79 0.98 -0.65
N SER A 72 -5.97 0.38 -0.87
CA SER A 72 -6.26 -1.00 -0.47
C SER A 72 -5.36 -2.02 -1.18
N CYS A 73 -5.06 -1.81 -2.46
CA CYS A 73 -4.12 -2.66 -3.20
C CYS A 73 -2.71 -2.57 -2.63
N CYS A 74 -2.22 -1.36 -2.34
CA CYS A 74 -0.88 -1.20 -1.81
C CYS A 74 -0.75 -1.73 -0.36
N LEU A 75 -1.77 -1.51 0.47
CA LEU A 75 -1.81 -2.08 1.82
C LEU A 75 -1.85 -3.61 1.77
N THR A 76 -2.61 -4.19 0.85
CA THR A 76 -2.64 -5.65 0.62
C THR A 76 -1.26 -6.18 0.20
N ALA A 77 -0.57 -5.48 -0.70
CA ALA A 77 0.81 -5.82 -1.09
C ALA A 77 1.78 -5.75 0.10
N LEU A 78 1.62 -4.75 0.98
CA LEU A 78 2.41 -4.63 2.21
C LEU A 78 2.18 -5.83 3.15
N LEU A 79 0.92 -6.23 3.32
CA LEU A 79 0.56 -7.41 4.12
C LEU A 79 1.15 -8.71 3.53
N TYR A 80 1.17 -8.83 2.20
CA TYR A 80 1.84 -9.94 1.54
C TYR A 80 3.36 -9.96 1.81
N LEU A 81 4.03 -8.81 1.78
CA LEU A 81 5.45 -8.72 2.16
C LEU A 81 5.68 -9.12 3.62
N PHE A 82 4.80 -8.70 4.54
CA PHE A 82 4.85 -9.13 5.93
C PHE A 82 4.72 -10.65 6.09
N ARG A 83 3.89 -11.33 5.29
CA ARG A 83 3.79 -12.80 5.31
C ARG A 83 5.11 -13.46 4.88
N VAL A 84 5.72 -12.94 3.82
CA VAL A 84 6.96 -13.47 3.23
C VAL A 84 8.17 -13.29 4.16
N LYS A 85 8.18 -12.26 5.01
CA LYS A 85 9.26 -11.97 5.98
C LYS A 85 9.76 -13.23 6.70
N SER A 86 8.86 -14.01 7.28
CA SER A 86 9.22 -15.20 8.08
C SER A 86 9.95 -16.27 7.25
N THR A 87 9.50 -16.49 6.01
CA THR A 87 10.07 -17.45 5.07
C THR A 87 11.44 -17.01 4.57
N ILE A 88 11.58 -15.72 4.26
CA ILE A 88 12.82 -15.13 3.74
C ILE A 88 13.91 -15.06 4.80
N SER A 89 13.59 -14.66 6.04
CA SER A 89 14.58 -14.66 7.12
C SER A 89 15.17 -16.06 7.37
N LYS A 90 14.36 -17.12 7.25
CA LYS A 90 14.85 -18.51 7.34
C LYS A 90 15.79 -18.90 6.19
N ARG A 91 15.60 -18.33 4.99
CA ARG A 91 16.43 -18.60 3.81
C ARG A 91 17.72 -17.78 3.82
N ILE A 92 17.67 -16.50 4.18
CA ILE A 92 18.84 -15.61 4.26
C ILE A 92 19.79 -16.03 5.40
N GLY A 93 19.25 -16.51 6.54
CA GLY A 93 20.06 -16.97 7.66
C GLY A 93 20.68 -18.37 7.48
N ARG A 94 20.19 -19.16 6.52
CA ARG A 94 20.84 -20.42 6.12
C ARG A 94 21.98 -20.08 5.16
N SER A 95 23.15 -19.81 5.74
CA SER A 95 24.41 -19.83 5.01
C SER A 95 24.47 -21.10 4.15
N PRO A 96 24.92 -21.04 2.88
CA PRO A 96 25.06 -22.23 2.08
C PRO A 96 26.07 -23.15 2.76
N GLY A 97 25.58 -24.20 3.41
CA GLY A 97 26.43 -25.29 3.87
C GLY A 97 27.21 -25.88 2.69
N PRO A 98 28.34 -26.57 2.95
CA PRO A 98 29.16 -27.15 1.89
C PRO A 98 28.28 -28.03 1.00
N ARG A 99 28.14 -27.65 -0.28
CA ARG A 99 27.50 -28.51 -1.28
C ARG A 99 28.45 -29.69 -1.50
N VAL A 100 28.13 -30.85 -0.94
CA VAL A 100 28.76 -32.10 -1.38
C VAL A 100 28.37 -32.27 -2.84
N SER A 101 29.35 -32.12 -3.71
CA SER A 101 29.28 -32.31 -5.16
C SER A 101 29.00 -33.78 -5.46
N ASN A 102 27.73 -34.15 -5.54
CA ASN A 102 27.31 -35.32 -6.31
C ASN A 102 26.58 -34.79 -7.54
N GLU A 103 27.34 -34.68 -8.63
CA GLU A 103 26.89 -34.12 -9.90
C GLU A 103 26.03 -35.16 -10.64
N CYS A 104 24.73 -34.88 -10.78
CA CYS A 104 23.86 -35.62 -11.68
C CYS A 104 23.98 -35.00 -13.09
N PRO A 105 24.35 -35.75 -14.15
CA PRO A 105 24.66 -35.19 -15.49
C PRO A 105 23.47 -34.67 -16.30
N TYR A 106 22.26 -34.61 -15.74
CA TYR A 106 21.07 -34.11 -16.44
C TYR A 106 20.30 -33.14 -15.55
N SER A 107 20.88 -31.97 -15.32
CA SER A 107 20.08 -30.80 -14.97
C SER A 107 20.03 -29.91 -16.21
N PRO A 108 18.83 -29.54 -16.70
CA PRO A 108 18.75 -28.57 -17.77
C PRO A 108 19.46 -27.31 -17.29
N ILE A 109 20.29 -26.76 -18.17
CA ILE A 109 20.99 -25.49 -18.04
C ILE A 109 19.93 -24.42 -17.79
N LEU A 110 19.51 -24.29 -16.53
CA LEU A 110 18.65 -23.23 -16.06
C LEU A 110 19.62 -22.30 -15.37
N ASP A 111 20.02 -21.31 -16.15
CA ASP A 111 20.84 -20.19 -15.79
C ASP A 111 20.73 -19.92 -14.28
N LYS A 112 21.87 -19.81 -13.60
CA LYS A 112 21.99 -19.20 -12.27
C LYS A 112 21.63 -17.70 -12.33
N GLU A 113 20.54 -17.35 -13.00
CA GLU A 113 19.82 -16.10 -12.86
C GLU A 113 19.46 -15.96 -11.39
N THR A 114 20.17 -15.04 -10.73
CA THR A 114 19.94 -14.48 -9.39
C THR A 114 18.59 -14.87 -8.79
N ASP A 115 18.61 -15.62 -7.69
CA ASP A 115 17.41 -15.95 -6.92
C ASP A 115 16.59 -14.67 -6.66
N PRO A 116 15.36 -14.55 -7.20
CA PRO A 116 14.60 -13.31 -7.13
C PRO A 116 14.23 -12.95 -5.69
N THR A 117 14.26 -13.93 -4.78
CA THR A 117 14.00 -13.73 -3.35
C THR A 117 15.09 -12.94 -2.64
N LEU A 118 16.24 -12.70 -3.27
CA LEU A 118 17.32 -11.87 -2.73
C LEU A 118 17.13 -10.37 -3.03
N CYS A 119 16.17 -10.00 -3.88
CA CYS A 119 15.94 -8.61 -4.29
C CYS A 119 14.59 -8.10 -3.78
N GLY A 120 14.64 -7.23 -2.76
CA GLY A 120 13.43 -6.62 -2.19
C GLY A 120 12.60 -5.81 -3.18
N ARG A 121 13.24 -5.12 -4.14
CA ARG A 121 12.55 -4.40 -5.24
C ARG A 121 11.71 -5.35 -6.10
N ARG A 122 12.26 -6.50 -6.49
CA ARG A 122 11.56 -7.52 -7.29
C ARG A 122 10.39 -8.15 -6.52
N MET A 123 10.61 -8.46 -5.24
CA MET A 123 9.56 -9.04 -4.40
C MET A 123 8.43 -8.06 -4.09
N PHE A 124 8.73 -6.76 -3.95
CA PHE A 124 7.70 -5.74 -3.87
C PHE A 124 6.84 -5.67 -5.13
N VAL A 125 7.44 -5.66 -6.32
CA VAL A 125 6.69 -5.65 -7.59
C VAL A 125 5.82 -6.90 -7.71
N ALA A 126 6.34 -8.09 -7.38
CA ALA A 126 5.55 -9.32 -7.38
C ALA A 126 4.37 -9.25 -6.40
N ALA A 127 4.58 -8.78 -5.17
CA ALA A 127 3.51 -8.60 -4.19
C ALA A 127 2.41 -7.67 -4.70
N LEU A 128 2.80 -6.57 -5.36
CA LEU A 128 1.88 -5.58 -5.89
C LEU A 128 1.07 -6.12 -7.08
N ILE A 129 1.69 -6.86 -7.99
CA ILE A 129 1.00 -7.53 -9.10
C ILE A 129 -0.05 -8.50 -8.54
N LEU A 130 0.31 -9.33 -7.56
CA LEU A 130 -0.63 -10.29 -6.97
C LEU A 130 -1.78 -9.59 -6.25
N ALA A 131 -1.51 -8.49 -5.53
CA ALA A 131 -2.56 -7.71 -4.87
C ALA A 131 -3.54 -7.08 -5.88
N THR A 132 -3.04 -6.52 -6.97
CA THR A 132 -3.88 -5.93 -8.02
C THR A 132 -4.70 -6.99 -8.76
N LYS A 133 -4.11 -8.14 -9.11
CA LYS A 133 -4.84 -9.28 -9.69
C LYS A 133 -5.92 -9.84 -8.77
N TYR A 134 -5.72 -9.79 -7.46
CA TYR A 134 -6.67 -10.30 -6.48
C TYR A 134 -7.85 -9.34 -6.25
N LEU A 135 -7.62 -8.02 -6.26
CA LEU A 135 -8.63 -7.03 -5.86
C LEU A 135 -9.31 -6.31 -7.02
N GLN A 136 -8.72 -6.30 -8.22
CA GLN A 136 -9.21 -5.51 -9.34
C GLN A 136 -9.72 -6.41 -10.46
N ASP A 137 -10.97 -6.21 -10.88
CA ASP A 137 -11.56 -6.92 -12.03
C ASP A 137 -10.77 -6.69 -13.32
N ARG A 138 -10.18 -5.49 -13.45
CA ARG A 138 -9.31 -5.12 -14.56
C ARG A 138 -7.90 -4.84 -14.03
N SER A 139 -7.09 -5.89 -13.97
CA SER A 139 -5.66 -5.79 -13.66
C SER A 139 -4.83 -5.69 -14.95
N PHE A 140 -3.64 -5.08 -14.84
CA PHE A 140 -2.73 -4.98 -15.97
C PHE A 140 -2.12 -6.33 -16.33
N ALA A 141 -1.98 -6.59 -17.63
CA ALA A 141 -1.26 -7.76 -18.14
C ALA A 141 0.24 -7.69 -17.78
N ASN A 142 0.91 -8.84 -17.74
CA ASN A 142 2.32 -8.91 -17.37
C ASN A 142 3.25 -8.17 -18.35
N SER A 143 2.85 -8.03 -19.61
CA SER A 143 3.54 -7.17 -20.59
C SER A 143 3.54 -5.70 -20.17
N MET A 144 2.45 -5.21 -19.60
CA MET A 144 2.36 -3.84 -19.08
C MET A 144 3.26 -3.68 -17.86
N TRP A 145 3.22 -4.63 -16.92
CA TRP A 145 4.11 -4.64 -15.76
C TRP A 145 5.60 -4.72 -16.15
N SER A 146 5.93 -5.38 -17.26
CA SER A 146 7.28 -5.40 -17.83
C SER A 146 7.74 -4.01 -18.21
N HIS A 147 6.90 -3.26 -18.92
CA HIS A 147 7.19 -1.87 -19.29
C HIS A 147 7.19 -0.90 -18.08
N LEU A 148 6.39 -1.16 -17.04
CA LEU A 148 6.37 -0.33 -15.84
C LEU A 148 7.60 -0.52 -14.95
N SER A 149 8.03 -1.77 -14.75
CA SER A 149 9.11 -2.13 -13.82
C SER A 149 10.49 -2.19 -14.47
N GLY A 150 10.55 -2.25 -15.82
CA GLY A 150 11.80 -2.47 -16.55
C GLY A 150 12.30 -3.91 -16.51
N LEU A 151 11.54 -4.83 -15.89
CA LEU A 151 11.87 -6.25 -15.84
C LEU A 151 11.36 -6.97 -17.09
N LYS A 152 12.04 -8.02 -17.53
CA LYS A 152 11.55 -8.87 -18.63
C LYS A 152 10.23 -9.54 -18.24
N MET A 153 9.34 -9.77 -19.20
CA MET A 153 8.06 -10.45 -18.92
C MET A 153 8.26 -11.85 -18.31
N GLN A 154 9.24 -12.61 -18.79
CA GLN A 154 9.59 -13.92 -18.23
C GLN A 154 10.03 -13.80 -16.77
N GLU A 155 10.80 -12.77 -16.44
CA GLU A 155 11.24 -12.47 -15.08
C GLU A 155 10.06 -12.11 -14.17
N ILE A 156 9.09 -11.34 -14.66
CA ILE A 156 7.85 -11.04 -13.92
C ILE A 156 7.06 -12.31 -13.63
N ASN A 157 6.84 -13.15 -14.65
CA ASN A 157 6.12 -14.41 -14.48
C ASN A 157 6.81 -15.29 -13.43
N ARG A 158 8.15 -15.40 -13.49
CA ARG A 158 8.95 -16.12 -12.50
C ARG A 158 8.81 -15.52 -11.11
N ASN A 159 8.91 -14.20 -10.98
CA ASN A 159 8.81 -13.50 -9.70
C ASN A 159 7.43 -13.71 -9.05
N GLU A 160 6.34 -13.68 -9.83
CA GLU A 160 4.99 -13.98 -9.33
C GLU A 160 4.88 -15.40 -8.79
N LEU A 161 5.33 -16.40 -9.57
CA LEU A 161 5.28 -17.80 -9.16
C LEU A 161 6.11 -18.06 -7.91
N VAL A 162 7.32 -17.51 -7.84
CA VAL A 162 8.17 -17.61 -6.65
C VAL A 162 7.50 -16.94 -5.45
N PHE A 163 6.93 -15.74 -5.62
CA PHE A 163 6.25 -15.05 -4.52
C PHE A 163 5.03 -15.84 -4.01
N LEU A 164 4.21 -16.38 -4.92
CA LEU A 164 3.07 -17.24 -4.57
C LEU A 164 3.51 -18.46 -3.75
N SER A 165 4.61 -19.11 -4.17
CA SER A 165 5.18 -20.23 -3.42
C SER A 165 5.64 -19.84 -2.02
N LEU A 166 6.18 -18.62 -1.83
CA LEU A 166 6.65 -18.13 -0.53
C LEU A 166 5.51 -17.89 0.47
N ILE A 167 4.31 -17.56 -0.01
CA ILE A 167 3.10 -17.36 0.81
C ILE A 167 2.18 -18.59 0.80
N ASN A 168 2.63 -19.73 0.26
CA ASN A 168 1.82 -20.94 0.11
C ASN A 168 0.47 -20.68 -0.59
N TYR A 169 0.46 -19.80 -1.60
CA TYR A 169 -0.74 -19.37 -2.33
C TYR A 169 -1.86 -18.78 -1.46
N GLN A 170 -1.57 -18.42 -0.19
CA GLN A 170 -2.51 -17.80 0.72
C GLN A 170 -2.60 -16.29 0.43
N LEU A 171 -3.42 -15.92 -0.55
CA LEU A 171 -3.72 -14.53 -0.90
C LEU A 171 -4.86 -13.94 -0.06
N TYR A 172 -5.77 -14.77 0.43
CA TYR A 172 -6.91 -14.29 1.21
C TYR A 172 -6.47 -13.53 2.48
N ILE A 173 -7.07 -12.36 2.68
CA ILE A 173 -6.93 -11.55 3.89
C ILE A 173 -8.34 -11.37 4.47
N PRO A 174 -8.63 -11.89 5.67
CA PRO A 174 -9.91 -11.66 6.32
C PRO A 174 -10.22 -10.17 6.45
N TYR A 175 -11.46 -9.77 6.20
CA TYR A 175 -11.88 -8.37 6.34
C TYR A 175 -11.53 -7.75 7.71
N PRO A 176 -11.76 -8.43 8.87
CA PRO A 176 -11.38 -7.87 10.16
C PRO A 176 -9.89 -7.57 10.28
N LEU A 177 -9.05 -8.45 9.72
CA LEU A 177 -7.60 -8.25 9.70
C LEU A 177 -7.25 -7.04 8.82
N PHE A 178 -7.79 -6.97 7.60
CA PHE A 178 -7.54 -5.85 6.70
C PHE A 178 -8.00 -4.51 7.32
N SER A 179 -9.21 -4.48 7.89
CA SER A 179 -9.77 -3.30 8.54
C SER A 179 -8.88 -2.85 9.70
N TRP A 180 -8.45 -3.78 10.55
CA TRP A 180 -7.57 -3.47 11.67
C TRP A 180 -6.24 -2.88 11.21
N TRP A 181 -5.59 -3.47 10.20
CA TRP A 181 -4.36 -2.94 9.61
C TRP A 181 -4.56 -1.57 8.97
N SER A 182 -5.69 -1.35 8.27
CA SER A 182 -6.02 -0.06 7.67
C SER A 182 -6.20 1.02 8.75
N SER A 183 -6.95 0.73 9.81
CA SER A 183 -7.15 1.65 10.94
C SER A 183 -5.83 1.96 11.65
N LEU A 184 -5.01 0.94 11.94
CA LEU A 184 -3.69 1.11 12.55
C LEU A 184 -2.80 2.02 11.69
N PHE A 185 -2.77 1.78 10.38
CA PHE A 185 -2.02 2.58 9.44
C PHE A 185 -2.49 4.04 9.47
N ILE A 186 -3.78 4.29 9.32
CA ILE A 186 -4.36 5.64 9.33
C ILE A 186 -4.05 6.36 10.65
N HIS A 187 -4.26 5.73 11.81
CA HIS A 187 -3.95 6.32 13.11
C HIS A 187 -2.46 6.68 13.24
N SER A 188 -1.57 5.81 12.78
CA SER A 188 -0.14 6.09 12.79
C SER A 188 0.25 7.27 11.89
N THR A 189 -0.47 7.51 10.79
CA THR A 189 -0.23 8.67 9.93
C THR A 189 -0.61 9.99 10.59
N HIS A 190 -1.62 10.00 11.47
CA HIS A 190 -2.02 11.19 12.23
C HIS A 190 -0.98 11.56 13.30
N GLN A 191 -0.40 10.56 13.96
CA GLN A 191 0.60 10.78 15.02
C GLN A 191 1.97 11.23 14.49
N ASN A 192 2.28 10.95 13.22
CA ASN A 192 3.53 11.35 12.57
C ASN A 192 3.47 12.74 11.91
N SER A 193 2.34 13.47 12.01
CA SER A 193 2.32 14.87 11.58
C SER A 193 3.11 15.69 12.61
N PRO A 194 4.16 16.45 12.21
CA PRO A 194 4.93 17.25 13.14
C PRO A 194 3.99 18.22 13.86
N HIS A 195 3.96 18.12 15.18
CA HIS A 195 3.40 19.16 16.05
C HIS A 195 4.09 20.49 15.68
N PRO A 196 3.36 21.61 15.56
CA PRO A 196 4.00 22.91 15.54
C PRO A 196 4.69 23.08 16.91
N THR A 197 6.00 23.19 16.90
CA THR A 197 6.75 23.64 18.08
C THR A 197 6.28 25.05 18.40
N ASP A 198 5.48 25.19 19.45
CA ASP A 198 5.25 26.46 20.14
C ASP A 198 6.61 26.98 20.64
N GLY A 199 7.06 28.07 20.01
CA GLY A 199 8.27 28.80 20.33
C GLY A 199 8.06 30.27 19.98
N CYS A 200 7.55 30.99 20.98
CA CYS A 200 7.27 32.43 21.04
C CYS A 200 8.38 33.32 20.43
N ASN A 201 8.00 34.29 19.58
CA ASN A 201 8.57 35.65 19.57
C ASN A 201 7.62 36.65 18.88
N GLN A 202 7.55 37.84 19.47
CA GLN A 202 6.51 38.87 19.34
C GLN A 202 6.66 39.85 18.15
N LEU A 203 5.50 40.36 17.69
CA LEU A 203 5.17 41.71 17.17
C LEU A 203 5.90 42.19 15.88
N THR A 204 5.24 42.52 14.77
CA THR A 204 4.31 43.66 14.56
C THR A 204 3.67 43.58 13.16
N GLY A 205 2.40 44.00 12.99
CA GLY A 205 1.81 44.29 11.66
C GLY A 205 0.32 43.93 11.49
N SER A 206 -0.53 44.96 11.44
CA SER A 206 -1.99 44.95 11.28
C SER A 206 -2.48 44.41 9.90
N PRO A 207 -3.78 44.08 9.70
CA PRO A 207 -4.25 43.05 8.77
C PRO A 207 -4.53 43.56 7.35
N ARG A 208 -4.27 42.72 6.34
CA ARG A 208 -4.84 42.88 5.00
C ARG A 208 -5.70 41.68 4.63
N ALA A 209 -6.95 42.00 4.29
CA ALA A 209 -8.00 41.10 3.89
C ALA A 209 -7.64 40.24 2.67
N ALA A 210 -7.96 38.95 2.73
CA ALA A 210 -8.22 38.12 1.56
C ALA A 210 -9.53 37.35 1.79
N LYS A 211 -10.52 37.65 0.95
CA LYS A 211 -11.86 37.04 0.94
C LYS A 211 -11.82 35.63 0.33
N LYS A 212 -12.81 34.82 0.74
CA LYS A 212 -13.43 33.63 0.10
C LYS A 212 -12.77 32.26 0.34
N TYR A 213 -13.38 31.47 1.23
CA TYR A 213 -14.35 30.42 0.84
C TYR A 213 -15.03 29.85 2.11
N SER A 214 -16.37 29.92 2.19
CA SER A 214 -17.18 29.25 3.21
C SER A 214 -17.43 27.79 2.77
N PRO A 215 -17.31 26.76 3.64
CA PRO A 215 -17.49 25.37 3.23
C PRO A 215 -18.93 24.84 3.34
N TYR A 216 -19.92 25.65 3.73
CA TYR A 216 -21.32 25.21 3.76
C TYR A 216 -22.25 26.28 3.17
N ASP A 217 -22.97 25.91 2.11
CA ASP A 217 -24.44 25.97 2.04
C ASP A 217 -24.92 25.24 0.77
N VAL A 218 -25.54 24.07 0.96
CA VAL A 218 -27.00 23.82 0.96
C VAL A 218 -27.61 23.77 -0.43
N ALA A 219 -28.12 22.58 -0.75
CA ALA A 219 -28.74 22.20 -1.99
C ALA A 219 -30.00 23.02 -2.31
N THR A 220 -30.20 23.32 -3.60
CA THR A 220 -31.55 23.37 -4.19
C THR A 220 -31.54 22.74 -5.57
N ASN A 221 -32.33 21.68 -5.69
CA ASN A 221 -32.71 20.97 -6.89
C ASN A 221 -33.51 21.89 -7.83
N LYS A 222 -33.18 21.91 -9.13
CA LYS A 222 -34.14 22.29 -10.18
C LYS A 222 -33.99 21.36 -11.39
N PHE A 223 -34.97 20.46 -11.48
CA PHE A 223 -35.46 19.85 -12.71
C PHE A 223 -35.55 20.87 -13.86
N ALA A 224 -35.08 20.51 -15.05
CA ALA A 224 -35.79 20.72 -16.32
C ALA A 224 -34.96 20.24 -17.53
N SER A 225 -35.45 19.17 -18.16
CA SER A 225 -35.52 18.89 -19.60
C SER A 225 -34.51 19.52 -20.57
N LYS A 226 -33.81 18.64 -21.31
CA LYS A 226 -33.79 18.70 -22.80
C LYS A 226 -33.37 17.33 -23.39
N ARG A 227 -34.37 16.61 -23.93
CA ARG A 227 -34.25 15.39 -24.74
C ARG A 227 -34.92 15.68 -26.08
N LYS A 228 -34.13 15.88 -27.15
CA LYS A 228 -34.42 15.89 -28.61
C LYS A 228 -33.28 16.71 -29.25
N MET A 229 -32.53 16.29 -30.27
CA MET A 229 -32.79 15.38 -31.38
C MET A 229 -31.47 14.75 -31.83
N ARG A 230 -31.49 13.45 -32.13
CA ARG A 230 -30.64 12.82 -33.16
C ARG A 230 -31.37 11.54 -33.57
N GLU A 231 -32.16 11.64 -34.64
CA GLU A 231 -32.57 10.53 -35.48
C GLU A 231 -33.42 11.10 -36.62
N ALA A 232 -32.82 11.15 -37.81
CA ALA A 232 -33.51 11.09 -39.09
C ALA A 232 -32.52 10.46 -40.06
N SER A 233 -32.59 9.14 -40.13
CA SER A 233 -31.99 8.32 -41.16
C SER A 233 -32.75 8.49 -42.46
N VAL A 234 -32.02 8.52 -43.58
CA VAL A 234 -32.24 7.67 -44.77
C VAL A 234 -33.71 7.31 -45.06
N SER A 235 -34.28 7.91 -46.11
CA SER A 235 -35.22 7.26 -47.05
C SER A 235 -35.59 8.27 -48.16
N THR A 236 -35.02 8.10 -49.35
CA THR A 236 -35.64 8.04 -50.70
C THR A 236 -34.56 8.29 -51.73
#